data_AF-A0A5K1CA54-F1
#
_entry.id   AF-A0A5K1CA54-F1
#
_cell.length_a   1.000
_cell.length_b   1.000
_cell.length_c   1.000
_cell.angle_alpha   90.00
_cell.angle_beta   90.00
_cell.angle_gamma   90.00
#
_symmetry.space_group_name_H-M   'P 1'
#
loop_
_entity.id
_entity.type
_entity.pdbx_description
1 polymer ?
#
loop_
_entity_poly.entity_id
_entity_poly.type
_entity_poly.pdbx_seq_one_letter_code
_entity_poly.pdbx_strand_id
1 'polypeptide(L)'
;TAQPPTGRADDKEKVKELLFDGFNESSALGKDGVSIVSIVGQGGIGKTTLAKMVFNEVKEQFGNRRWWVCVSEKPNRMGLMKKIWKESVRELK
;
A
#
# COMPACT_ATOMS: atom_id res chain seq x y z
N THR A 1 -26.46 2.86 2.79
CA THR A 1 -25.40 2.69 1.77
C THR A 1 -24.18 3.46 2.22
N ALA A 2 -23.00 2.84 2.30
CA ALA A 2 -21.77 3.56 2.66
C ALA A 2 -21.36 4.46 1.48
N GLN A 3 -21.11 5.74 1.75
CA GLN A 3 -20.60 6.65 0.73
C GLN A 3 -19.10 6.44 0.53
N PRO A 4 -18.57 6.60 -0.70
CA PRO A 4 -17.14 6.58 -0.92
C PRO A 4 -16.47 7.70 -0.10
N PRO A 5 -15.26 7.48 0.42
CA PRO A 5 -14.54 8.51 1.15
C PRO A 5 -14.28 9.72 0.25
N THR A 6 -14.63 10.92 0.71
CA THR A 6 -14.43 12.19 0.01
C THR A 6 -13.43 13.09 0.76
N GLY A 7 -12.92 14.14 0.11
CA GLY A 7 -12.05 15.15 0.74
C GLY A 7 -10.57 14.77 0.92
N ARG A 8 -10.13 13.64 0.37
CA ARG A 8 -8.74 13.15 0.43
C ARG A 8 -8.12 12.96 -0.96
N ALA A 9 -8.61 13.68 -1.96
CA ALA A 9 -8.17 13.53 -3.35
C ALA A 9 -6.69 13.92 -3.51
N ASP A 10 -6.29 15.07 -2.97
CA ASP A 10 -4.91 15.57 -3.07
C ASP A 10 -3.92 14.67 -2.32
N ASP A 11 -4.27 14.25 -1.10
CA ASP A 11 -3.46 13.31 -0.31
C ASP A 11 -3.23 11.99 -1.06
N LYS A 12 -4.27 11.49 -1.74
CA LYS A 12 -4.21 10.25 -2.51
C LYS A 12 -3.30 10.39 -3.73
N GLU A 13 -3.39 11.50 -4.47
CA GLU A 13 -2.49 11.77 -5.59
C GLU A 13 -1.04 11.90 -5.13
N LYS A 14 -0.78 12.59 -4.01
CA LYS A 14 0.58 12.70 -3.47
C LYS A 14 1.19 11.35 -3.08
N VAL A 15 0.40 10.47 -2.46
CA VAL A 15 0.88 9.11 -2.13
C VAL A 15 1.17 8.29 -3.39
N LYS A 16 0.37 8.43 -4.45
CA LYS A 16 0.63 7.79 -5.74
C LYS A 16 1.94 8.29 -6.35
N GLU A 17 2.14 9.60 -6.41
CA GLU A 17 3.37 10.21 -6.92
C GLU A 17 4.61 9.65 -6.19
N LEU A 18 4.61 9.66 -4.85
CA LEU A 18 5.70 9.09 -4.05
C LEU A 18 5.93 7.60 -4.32
N LEU A 19 4.85 6.84 -4.56
CA LEU A 19 4.94 5.41 -4.86
C LEU A 19 5.64 5.16 -6.20
N PHE A 20 5.41 5.99 -7.22
CA PHE A 20 5.98 5.84 -8.56
C PHE A 20 7.36 6.50 -8.71
N ASP A 21 7.59 7.65 -8.08
CA ASP A 21 8.86 8.38 -8.17
C ASP A 21 10.01 7.64 -7.47
N GLY A 22 9.70 6.86 -6.43
CA GLY A 22 10.67 5.96 -5.79
C GLY A 22 11.23 4.87 -6.72
N PHE A 23 10.64 4.66 -7.91
CA PHE A 23 11.19 3.79 -8.95
C PHE A 23 12.07 4.52 -9.97
N ASN A 24 11.95 5.84 -10.10
CA ASN A 24 12.63 6.64 -11.13
C ASN A 24 13.97 7.24 -10.64
N GLU A 25 14.21 7.31 -9.33
CA GLU A 25 15.45 7.85 -8.75
C GLU A 25 16.59 6.80 -8.78
N SER A 26 17.28 6.75 -9.91
CA SER A 26 18.50 5.97 -10.15
C SER A 26 19.73 6.41 -9.32
N SER A 27 19.60 7.16 -8.22
CA SER A 27 20.79 7.72 -7.55
C SER A 27 20.91 7.64 -6.02
N ALA A 28 20.01 6.97 -5.30
CA ALA A 28 20.21 6.71 -3.86
C ALA A 28 19.92 5.27 -3.39
N LEU A 29 19.00 4.55 -4.03
CA LEU A 29 18.88 3.10 -3.86
C LEU A 29 19.48 2.45 -5.10
N GLY A 30 20.40 1.50 -4.92
CA GLY A 30 21.02 0.76 -6.03
C GLY A 30 19.98 0.09 -6.94
N LYS A 31 20.45 -0.53 -8.02
CA LYS A 31 19.69 -1.09 -9.17
C LYS A 31 18.45 -1.98 -8.87
N ASP A 32 18.16 -2.28 -7.61
CA ASP A 32 17.06 -3.11 -7.10
C ASP A 32 16.27 -2.44 -5.94
N GLY A 33 16.01 -1.13 -6.04
CA GLY A 33 15.41 -0.33 -4.95
C GLY A 33 13.95 -0.69 -4.60
N VAL A 34 13.62 -0.67 -3.30
CA VAL A 34 12.25 -0.79 -2.79
C VAL A 34 11.76 0.60 -2.36
N SER A 35 10.66 1.08 -2.95
CA SER A 35 9.98 2.31 -2.48
C SER A 35 9.06 2.00 -1.30
N ILE A 36 9.19 2.77 -0.22
CA ILE A 36 8.36 2.64 0.99
C ILE A 36 7.72 3.99 1.29
N VAL A 37 6.39 4.03 1.29
CA VAL A 37 5.60 5.21 1.67
C VAL A 37 4.88 4.95 3.00
N SER A 38 5.14 5.79 4.00
CA SER A 38 4.52 5.69 5.33
C SER A 38 3.43 6.75 5.52
N ILE A 39 2.24 6.34 5.95
CA ILE A 39 1.12 7.24 6.30
C ILE A 39 1.01 7.29 7.83
N VAL A 40 1.30 8.44 8.43
CA VAL A 40 1.36 8.65 9.89
C VAL A 40 0.34 9.70 10.33
N GLY A 41 -0.17 9.57 11.55
CA GLY A 41 -1.17 10.50 12.12
C GLY A 41 -1.97 9.87 13.25
N GLN A 42 -2.83 10.65 13.89
CA GLN A 42 -3.65 10.22 15.03
C GLN A 42 -4.62 9.07 14.68
N GLY A 43 -5.13 8.38 15.72
CA GLY A 43 -6.20 7.39 15.57
C GLY A 43 -7.47 8.01 14.97
N GLY A 44 -8.22 7.24 14.18
CA GLY A 44 -9.50 7.71 13.61
C GLY A 44 -9.40 8.68 12.42
N ILE A 45 -8.21 9.24 12.11
CA ILE A 45 -8.05 10.26 11.05
C ILE A 45 -8.25 9.74 9.60
N GLY A 46 -8.37 8.42 9.42
CA GLY A 46 -8.62 7.81 8.11
C GLY A 46 -7.39 7.31 7.33
N LYS A 47 -6.25 7.06 7.99
CA LYS A 47 -5.01 6.56 7.34
C LYS A 47 -5.23 5.31 6.49
N THR A 48 -5.90 4.31 7.07
CA THR A 48 -6.23 3.06 6.38
C THR A 48 -7.18 3.30 5.20
N THR A 49 -8.08 4.28 5.33
CA THR A 49 -8.99 4.69 4.26
C THR A 49 -8.20 5.28 3.08
N LEU A 50 -7.27 6.21 3.34
CA LEU A 50 -6.39 6.78 2.32
C LEU A 50 -5.55 5.70 1.61
N ALA A 51 -4.91 4.81 2.38
CA ALA A 51 -4.14 3.70 1.82
C ALA A 51 -5.00 2.77 0.94
N LYS A 52 -6.25 2.50 1.32
CA LYS A 52 -7.18 1.70 0.51
C LYS A 52 -7.60 2.41 -0.78
N MET A 53 -7.79 3.74 -0.74
CA MET A 53 -8.11 4.53 -1.94
C MET A 53 -6.97 4.41 -2.97
N VAL A 54 -5.73 4.63 -2.52
CA VAL A 54 -4.53 4.45 -3.36
C VAL A 54 -4.44 3.01 -3.88
N PHE A 55 -4.55 2.02 -2.98
CA PHE A 55 -4.46 0.60 -3.34
C PHE A 55 -5.42 0.25 -4.49
N ASN A 56 -6.67 0.69 -4.42
CA ASN A 56 -7.67 0.41 -5.45
C ASN A 56 -7.37 1.11 -6.78
N GLU A 57 -6.85 2.33 -6.74
CA GLU A 57 -6.60 3.15 -7.92
C GLU A 57 -5.38 2.69 -8.71
N VAL A 58 -4.34 2.23 -8.03
CA VAL A 58 -3.14 1.70 -8.70
C VAL A 58 -3.38 0.29 -9.30
N LYS A 59 -4.63 -0.18 -9.34
CA LYS A 59 -5.03 -1.45 -9.99
C LYS A 59 -4.66 -1.48 -11.45
N GLU A 60 -4.81 -0.37 -12.18
CA GLU A 60 -4.47 -0.33 -13.61
C GLU A 60 -2.96 -0.47 -13.84
N GLN A 61 -2.13 0.06 -12.94
CA GLN A 61 -0.67 0.05 -13.08
C GLN A 61 -0.03 -1.27 -12.62
N PHE A 62 -0.53 -1.88 -11.53
CA PHE A 62 0.06 -3.11 -10.97
C PHE A 62 -0.77 -4.38 -11.22
N GLY A 63 -1.98 -4.26 -11.76
CA GLY A 63 -2.88 -5.39 -11.99
C GLY A 63 -3.22 -6.13 -10.70
N ASN A 64 -3.14 -7.46 -10.74
CA ASN A 64 -3.37 -8.34 -9.58
C ASN A 64 -2.12 -8.50 -8.69
N ARG A 65 -0.96 -7.91 -9.07
CA ARG A 65 0.26 -7.95 -8.26
C ARG A 65 0.24 -6.89 -7.16
N ARG A 66 -0.81 -6.91 -6.35
CA ARG A 66 -1.02 -6.02 -5.20
C ARG A 66 -1.67 -6.82 -4.08
N TRP A 67 -1.15 -6.69 -2.87
CA TRP A 67 -1.63 -7.47 -1.73
C TRP A 67 -1.91 -6.57 -0.55
N TRP A 68 -2.97 -6.87 0.18
CA TRP A 68 -3.37 -6.15 1.38
C TRP A 68 -3.28 -7.08 2.58
N VAL A 69 -2.39 -6.77 3.53
CA VAL A 69 -2.16 -7.62 4.70
C VAL A 69 -2.39 -6.80 5.97
N CYS A 70 -3.32 -7.26 6.82
CA CYS A 70 -3.54 -6.68 8.14
C CYS A 70 -2.60 -7.35 9.16
N VAL A 71 -1.82 -6.52 9.87
CA VAL A 71 -0.87 -6.92 10.91
C VAL A 71 -1.46 -6.61 12.29
N SER A 72 -1.35 -7.55 13.24
CA SER A 72 -1.73 -7.32 14.63
C SER A 72 -0.69 -6.50 15.38
N GLU A 73 -1.09 -5.82 16.45
CA GLU A 73 -0.19 -5.01 17.30
C GLU A 73 0.99 -5.83 17.84
N LYS A 74 0.75 -7.11 18.15
CA LYS A 74 1.78 -8.11 18.47
C LYS A 74 1.85 -9.15 17.35
N PRO A 75 2.72 -8.97 16.35
CA PRO A 75 2.80 -9.90 15.23
C PRO A 75 3.63 -11.15 15.60
N ASN A 76 3.09 -12.34 15.34
CA ASN A 76 3.91 -13.54 15.23
C ASN A 76 4.62 -13.50 13.87
N ARG A 77 5.96 -13.38 13.86
CA ARG A 77 6.75 -13.27 12.61
C ARG A 77 6.47 -14.38 11.61
N MET A 78 6.43 -15.63 12.07
CA MET A 78 6.13 -16.79 11.22
C MET A 78 4.68 -16.74 10.71
N GLY A 79 3.75 -16.35 11.57
CA GLY A 79 2.34 -16.17 11.21
C GLY A 79 2.14 -15.08 10.17
N LEU A 80 2.83 -13.95 10.31
CA LEU A 80 2.78 -12.84 9.35
C LEU A 80 3.37 -13.24 8.01
N MET A 81 4.54 -13.89 7.99
CA MET A 81 5.14 -14.39 6.74
C MET A 81 4.21 -15.36 6.01
N LYS A 82 3.58 -16.30 6.74
CA LYS A 82 2.58 -17.20 6.15
C LYS A 82 1.38 -16.44 5.59
N LYS A 83 0.93 -15.38 6.26
CA LYS A 83 -0.18 -14.52 5.80
C LYS A 83 0.18 -13.79 4.51
N ILE A 84 1.36 -13.16 4.46
CA ILE A 84 1.88 -12.47 3.28
C ILE A 84 1.99 -13.47 2.12
N TRP A 85 2.65 -14.61 2.33
CA TRP A 85 2.78 -15.66 1.32
C TRP A 85 1.41 -16.11 0.77
N LYS A 86 0.45 -16.35 1.65
CA LYS A 86 -0.89 -16.77 1.26
C LYS A 86 -1.57 -15.72 0.39
N GLU A 87 -1.55 -14.44 0.78
CA GLU A 87 -2.14 -13.38 -0.05
C GLU A 87 -1.38 -13.24 -1.37
N SER A 88 -0.05 -13.30 -1.36
CA SER A 88 0.79 -13.20 -2.56
C SER A 88 0.50 -14.25 -3.63
N VAL A 89 0.16 -15.47 -3.21
CA VAL A 89 -0.05 -16.62 -4.11
C VAL A 89 -1.52 -16.80 -4.52
N ARG A 90 -2.48 -16.16 -3.84
CA ARG A 90 -3.92 -16.30 -4.16
C ARG A 90 -4.29 -15.90 -5.59
N GLU A 91 -3.55 -14.97 -6.17
CA GLU A 91 -3.82 -14.39 -7.50
C GLU A 91 -3.01 -15.08 -8.64
N LEU A 92 -2.27 -16.14 -8.33
CA LEU A 92 -1.55 -17.00 -9.29
C LEU A 92 -2.38 -18.23 -9.73
N LYS A 93 -3.63 -18.33 -9.29
CA LYS A 93 -4.64 -19.30 -9.72
C LYS A 93 -5.74 -18.59 -10.48
#